data_AF-A0A951X6H0-F1
#
_entry.id   AF-A0A951X6H0-F1
#
_cell.length_a   1.000
_cell.length_b   1.000
_cell.length_c   1.000
_cell.angle_alpha   90.00
_cell.angle_beta   90.00
_cell.angle_gamma   90.00
#
_symmetry.space_group_name_H-M   'P 1'
#
loop_
_entity.id
_entity.type
_entity.pdbx_description
1 polymer ?
#
loop_
_entity_poly.entity_id
_entity_poly.type
_entity_poly.pdbx_seq_one_letter_code
_entity_poly.pdbx_strand_id
1 'polypeptide(L)'
;MSSLIPLLEPAGPPPRITQLYQDLELFSEGDPPVNSIFVLGRADDAAPDAEGGQLLIIDPPSDVASRFRLTQDAAVLYTGASVETGLPVVQSIAGTATHIRVGRHFLDIYVQPVGAIVYFPAVGVVAAGDYGSDALPPRLVPGSDGSDELEALRLLARLIKGDAFQLFVPHVGTISGEKPVIMERLANDVAYLHGLRRVVPGLVKRGEPLETVERIAESLLPAHLQSERALEVHEANLRILTGQE
;
A
#
# COMPACT_ATOMS: atom_id res chain seq x y z
N MET A 1 6.24 -27.07 7.08
CA MET A 1 4.96 -26.36 7.28
C MET A 1 4.44 -25.98 5.90
N SER A 2 3.14 -26.10 5.64
CA SER A 2 2.55 -25.83 4.33
C SER A 2 2.24 -24.34 4.19
N SER A 3 2.58 -23.74 3.04
CA SER A 3 2.17 -22.37 2.64
C SER A 3 0.65 -22.24 2.66
N LEU A 4 0.13 -21.09 3.11
CA LEU A 4 -1.28 -20.71 3.01
C LEU A 4 -1.67 -20.21 1.61
N ILE A 5 -0.68 -19.87 0.80
CA ILE A 5 -0.85 -19.41 -0.57
C ILE A 5 -0.59 -20.60 -1.52
N PRO A 6 -1.60 -21.43 -1.87
CA PRO A 6 -1.50 -22.42 -2.92
C PRO A 6 -1.75 -21.77 -4.28
N LEU A 7 -0.69 -21.60 -5.08
CA LEU A 7 -0.77 -21.14 -6.46
C LEU A 7 -1.40 -22.22 -7.35
N LEU A 8 -2.35 -21.85 -8.20
CA LEU A 8 -3.06 -22.77 -9.09
C LEU A 8 -2.23 -23.19 -10.33
N GLU A 9 -1.24 -22.39 -10.73
CA GLU A 9 -0.07 -22.70 -11.59
C GLU A 9 0.67 -21.37 -11.84
N PRO A 10 2.02 -21.28 -11.81
CA PRO A 10 2.71 -20.01 -11.94
C PRO A 10 2.75 -19.53 -13.41
N ALA A 11 1.98 -18.49 -13.74
CA ALA A 11 2.12 -17.73 -14.98
C ALA A 11 2.99 -16.48 -14.72
N GLY A 12 4.30 -16.56 -14.99
CA GLY A 12 5.22 -15.40 -14.90
C GLY A 12 6.51 -15.65 -14.12
N PRO A 13 7.34 -14.61 -13.89
CA PRO A 13 8.49 -14.71 -12.99
C PRO A 13 8.04 -15.23 -11.62
N PRO A 14 8.85 -16.08 -10.97
CA PRO A 14 8.39 -16.82 -9.80
C PRO A 14 8.02 -15.84 -8.67
N PRO A 15 6.77 -15.83 -8.20
CA PRO A 15 6.39 -15.00 -7.07
C PRO A 15 7.12 -15.44 -5.82
N ARG A 16 7.35 -14.50 -4.90
CA ARG A 16 7.96 -14.76 -3.60
C ARG A 16 6.89 -14.83 -2.53
N ILE A 17 6.75 -16.00 -1.90
CA ILE A 17 5.91 -16.18 -0.72
C ILE A 17 6.81 -16.22 0.52
N THR A 18 6.58 -15.31 1.46
CA THR A 18 7.34 -15.21 2.71
C THR A 18 6.38 -15.36 3.88
N GLN A 19 6.59 -16.37 4.72
CA GLN A 19 5.85 -16.51 5.97
C GLN A 19 6.34 -15.45 6.97
N LEU A 20 5.49 -14.47 7.28
CA LEU A 20 5.80 -13.40 8.24
C LEU A 20 5.55 -13.88 9.68
N TYR A 21 4.46 -14.62 9.87
CA TYR A 21 4.11 -15.26 11.13
C TYR A 21 3.25 -16.49 10.86
N GLN A 22 2.94 -17.28 11.89
CA GLN A 22 1.93 -18.32 11.75
C GLN A 22 0.62 -17.68 11.28
N ASP A 23 0.06 -18.24 10.20
CA ASP A 23 -1.17 -17.78 9.55
C ASP A 23 -1.13 -16.37 8.91
N LEU A 24 0.07 -15.81 8.71
CA LEU A 24 0.31 -14.53 8.06
C LEU A 24 1.42 -14.65 7.01
N GLU A 25 1.07 -14.45 5.74
CA GLU A 25 2.00 -14.60 4.61
C GLU A 25 2.05 -13.34 3.75
N LEU A 26 3.24 -13.02 3.27
CA LEU A 26 3.51 -11.97 2.30
C LEU A 26 3.70 -12.62 0.93
N PHE A 27 2.95 -12.12 -0.04
CA PHE A 27 3.12 -12.41 -1.45
C PHE A 27 3.74 -11.20 -2.14
N SER A 28 4.83 -11.40 -2.87
CA SER A 28 5.48 -10.34 -3.65
C SER A 28 5.73 -10.82 -5.07
N GLU A 29 5.40 -10.00 -6.07
CA GLU A 29 5.62 -10.35 -7.47
C GLU A 29 5.91 -9.17 -8.39
N GLY A 30 6.51 -9.44 -9.54
CA GLY A 30 6.88 -8.42 -10.51
C GLY A 30 8.19 -7.69 -10.18
N ASP A 31 8.56 -6.74 -11.05
CA ASP A 31 9.70 -5.86 -10.89
C ASP A 31 9.31 -4.44 -11.37
N PRO A 32 9.13 -3.45 -10.47
CA PRO A 32 9.30 -3.55 -9.02
C PRO A 32 8.25 -4.47 -8.37
N PRO A 33 8.55 -5.06 -7.19
CA PRO A 33 7.63 -5.98 -6.53
C PRO A 33 6.34 -5.29 -6.09
N VAL A 34 5.20 -5.90 -6.37
CA VAL A 34 3.88 -5.57 -5.84
C VAL A 34 3.57 -6.55 -4.72
N ASN A 35 3.18 -6.02 -3.56
CA ASN A 35 3.05 -6.78 -2.32
C ASN A 35 1.58 -6.93 -1.92
N SER A 36 1.22 -8.15 -1.51
CA SER A 36 -0.09 -8.50 -0.94
C SER A 36 0.11 -9.28 0.35
N ILE A 37 -0.72 -9.05 1.37
CA ILE A 37 -0.65 -9.77 2.64
C ILE A 37 -1.88 -10.68 2.79
N PHE A 38 -1.63 -11.96 3.03
CA PHE A 38 -2.65 -12.97 3.27
C PHE A 38 -2.72 -13.26 4.77
N VAL A 39 -3.89 -13.04 5.36
CA VAL A 39 -4.16 -13.24 6.79
C VAL A 39 -5.21 -14.32 6.94
N LEU A 40 -4.82 -15.49 7.45
CA LEU A 40 -5.74 -16.59 7.67
C LEU A 40 -6.22 -16.62 9.14
N GLY A 41 -7.53 -16.57 9.31
CA GLY A 41 -8.19 -16.75 10.58
C GLY A 41 -8.69 -18.18 10.72
N ARG A 42 -7.96 -19.01 11.48
CA ARG A 42 -8.45 -20.33 11.92
C ARG A 42 -9.06 -20.24 13.31
N ALA A 43 -10.11 -21.00 13.58
CA ALA A 43 -10.59 -21.20 14.94
C ALA A 43 -9.55 -22.01 15.73
N ASP A 44 -9.32 -21.65 17.00
CA ASP A 44 -8.21 -22.18 17.81
C ASP A 44 -8.27 -23.71 18.01
N ASP A 45 -9.43 -24.34 17.82
CA ASP A 45 -9.66 -25.78 17.94
C ASP A 45 -9.94 -26.51 16.61
N ALA A 46 -9.81 -25.82 15.48
CA ALA A 46 -10.08 -26.43 14.16
C ALA A 46 -8.91 -27.30 13.69
N ALA A 47 -9.22 -28.52 13.23
CA ALA A 47 -8.23 -29.37 12.55
C ALA A 47 -7.62 -28.64 11.34
N PRO A 48 -6.36 -28.95 10.95
CA PRO A 48 -5.67 -28.29 9.84
C PRO A 48 -6.46 -28.27 8.51
N ASP A 49 -7.36 -29.23 8.33
CA ASP A 49 -8.18 -29.46 7.14
C ASP A 49 -9.67 -29.12 7.35
N ALA A 50 -10.04 -28.53 8.49
CA ALA A 50 -11.44 -28.13 8.71
C ALA A 50 -11.80 -26.93 7.82
N GLU A 51 -12.87 -27.06 7.03
CA GLU A 51 -13.35 -26.11 6.00
C GLU A 51 -13.85 -24.74 6.53
N GLY A 52 -13.41 -24.27 7.70
CA GLY A 52 -13.95 -23.09 8.40
C GLY A 52 -12.95 -21.95 8.65
N GLY A 53 -12.17 -21.55 7.64
CA GLY A 53 -11.19 -20.47 7.76
C GLY A 53 -11.67 -19.13 7.17
N GLN A 54 -11.46 -18.04 7.90
CA GLN A 54 -11.62 -16.67 7.38
C GLN A 54 -10.34 -16.25 6.67
N LEU A 55 -10.41 -15.63 5.50
CA LEU A 55 -9.24 -15.11 4.79
C LEU A 55 -9.41 -13.63 4.52
N LEU A 56 -8.48 -12.81 5.01
CA LEU A 56 -8.36 -11.42 4.61
C LEU A 56 -7.12 -11.27 3.71
N ILE A 57 -7.30 -10.67 2.53
CA ILE A 57 -6.21 -10.34 1.62
C ILE A 57 -6.08 -8.83 1.53
N ILE A 58 -4.93 -8.31 1.91
CA ILE A 58 -4.59 -6.89 1.79
C ILE A 58 -3.89 -6.68 0.46
N ASP A 59 -4.41 -5.76 -0.35
CA ASP A 59 -3.94 -5.43 -1.70
C ASP A 59 -3.80 -6.66 -2.61
N PRO A 60 -4.90 -7.42 -2.82
CA PRO A 60 -4.88 -8.60 -3.67
C PRO A 60 -4.46 -8.27 -5.12
N PRO A 61 -3.77 -9.19 -5.81
CA PRO A 61 -3.61 -9.07 -7.26
C PRO A 61 -4.98 -9.17 -7.96
N SER A 62 -5.11 -8.56 -9.14
CA SER A 62 -6.39 -8.51 -9.88
C SER A 62 -6.95 -9.90 -10.21
N ASP A 63 -6.08 -10.90 -10.39
CA ASP A 63 -6.41 -12.27 -10.76
C ASP A 63 -6.51 -13.23 -9.56
N VAL A 64 -6.61 -12.69 -8.33
CA VAL A 64 -6.57 -13.46 -7.07
C VAL A 64 -7.56 -14.64 -7.05
N ALA A 65 -8.77 -14.46 -7.58
CA ALA A 65 -9.82 -15.47 -7.59
C ALA A 65 -9.52 -16.66 -8.51
N SER A 66 -8.79 -16.43 -9.62
CA SER A 66 -8.36 -17.47 -10.55
C SER A 66 -7.01 -18.08 -10.19
N ARG A 67 -6.19 -17.38 -9.39
CA ARG A 67 -4.80 -17.74 -9.13
C ARG A 67 -4.57 -18.50 -7.84
N PHE A 68 -5.41 -18.29 -6.83
CA PHE A 68 -5.26 -18.90 -5.52
C PHE A 68 -6.48 -19.73 -5.15
N ARG A 69 -6.28 -20.78 -4.35
CA ARG A 69 -7.41 -21.46 -3.69
C ARG A 69 -7.82 -20.64 -2.47
N LEU A 70 -8.94 -19.96 -2.59
CA LEU A 70 -9.49 -19.11 -1.54
C LEU A 70 -10.40 -19.91 -0.61
N THR A 71 -10.50 -19.48 0.65
CA THR A 71 -11.53 -19.99 1.57
C THR A 71 -12.92 -19.46 1.16
N GLN A 72 -13.99 -20.09 1.64
CA GLN A 72 -15.35 -19.61 1.35
C GLN A 72 -15.65 -18.23 1.98
N ASP A 73 -15.02 -17.92 3.13
CA ASP A 73 -15.14 -16.64 3.82
C ASP A 73 -13.91 -15.77 3.55
N ALA A 74 -13.72 -15.38 2.28
CA ALA A 74 -12.63 -14.53 1.83
C ALA A 74 -13.11 -13.09 1.61
N ALA A 75 -12.34 -12.12 2.11
CA ALA A 75 -12.57 -10.70 1.92
C ALA A 75 -11.26 -9.98 1.58
N VAL A 76 -11.38 -8.79 0.99
CA VAL A 76 -10.25 -7.98 0.57
C VAL A 76 -10.26 -6.61 1.25
N LEU A 77 -9.06 -6.10 1.53
CA LEU A 77 -8.82 -4.75 2.02
C LEU A 77 -7.80 -4.08 1.11
N TYR A 78 -8.09 -2.85 0.71
CA TYR A 78 -7.18 -2.06 -0.13
C TYR A 78 -6.55 -0.95 0.71
N THR A 79 -5.23 -0.83 0.65
CA THR A 79 -4.47 0.27 1.25
C THR A 79 -4.38 1.48 0.31
N GLY A 80 -4.56 1.25 -1.00
CA GLY A 80 -4.69 2.27 -2.04
C GLY A 80 -5.96 2.09 -2.88
N ALA A 81 -5.85 2.32 -4.19
CA ALA A 81 -6.98 2.18 -5.11
C ALA A 81 -7.50 0.73 -5.18
N SER A 82 -8.83 0.55 -5.14
CA SER A 82 -9.45 -0.76 -5.24
C SER A 82 -9.34 -1.33 -6.65
N VAL A 83 -9.08 -2.63 -6.74
CA VAL A 83 -9.11 -3.39 -7.99
C VAL A 83 -10.32 -4.31 -7.99
N GLU A 84 -10.89 -4.57 -9.19
CA GLU A 84 -11.98 -5.52 -9.31
C GLU A 84 -11.46 -6.96 -9.20
N THR A 85 -11.82 -7.65 -8.12
CA THR A 85 -11.38 -9.02 -7.83
C THR A 85 -12.54 -10.01 -7.70
N GLY A 86 -13.79 -9.51 -7.73
CA GLY A 86 -15.00 -10.31 -7.48
C GLY A 86 -15.19 -10.74 -6.01
N LEU A 87 -14.32 -10.29 -5.10
CA LEU A 87 -14.39 -10.61 -3.67
C LEU A 87 -15.08 -9.51 -2.86
N PRO A 88 -15.75 -9.84 -1.75
CA PRO A 88 -16.27 -8.86 -0.80
C PRO A 88 -15.17 -7.92 -0.30
N VAL A 89 -15.43 -6.61 -0.34
CA VAL A 89 -14.50 -5.58 0.13
C VAL A 89 -14.85 -5.19 1.57
N VAL A 90 -13.86 -5.20 2.45
CA VAL A 90 -14.01 -4.68 3.82
C VAL A 90 -14.27 -3.18 3.74
N GLN A 91 -15.49 -2.77 4.03
CA GLN A 91 -15.84 -1.35 4.08
C GLN A 91 -15.31 -0.71 5.34
N SER A 92 -14.77 0.48 5.21
CA SER A 92 -14.23 1.25 6.31
C SER A 92 -14.62 2.73 6.17
N ILE A 93 -14.76 3.43 7.30
CA ILE A 93 -15.19 4.83 7.32
C ILE A 93 -13.96 5.70 7.57
N ALA A 94 -13.68 6.60 6.62
CA ALA A 94 -12.53 7.51 6.70
C ALA A 94 -12.53 8.34 7.99
N GLY A 95 -11.34 8.62 8.51
CA GLY A 95 -11.15 9.42 9.73
C GLY A 95 -11.29 8.63 11.03
N THR A 96 -11.44 7.30 10.95
CA THR A 96 -11.47 6.43 12.13
C THR A 96 -10.35 5.40 12.09
N ALA A 97 -9.85 5.04 13.27
CA ALA A 97 -9.08 3.82 13.43
C ALA A 97 -10.06 2.67 13.65
N THR A 98 -10.04 1.67 12.77
CA THR A 98 -10.84 0.46 12.90
C THR A 98 -9.94 -0.68 13.38
N HIS A 99 -10.40 -1.40 14.40
CA HIS A 99 -9.70 -2.59 14.87
C HIS A 99 -10.47 -3.82 14.41
N ILE A 100 -9.80 -4.70 13.67
CA ILE A 100 -10.40 -5.97 13.25
C ILE A 100 -9.58 -7.14 13.78
N ARG A 101 -10.25 -8.28 13.93
CA ARG A 101 -9.63 -9.55 14.30
C ARG A 101 -9.92 -10.57 13.22
N VAL A 102 -8.87 -11.22 12.72
CA VAL A 102 -8.94 -12.33 11.76
C VAL A 102 -8.24 -13.53 12.42
N GLY A 103 -9.02 -14.45 12.97
CA GLY A 103 -8.53 -15.53 13.84
C GLY A 103 -7.72 -15.00 15.02
N ARG A 104 -6.40 -15.20 15.02
CA ARG A 104 -5.49 -14.72 16.07
C ARG A 104 -4.83 -13.37 15.77
N HIS A 105 -4.99 -12.86 14.56
CA HIS A 105 -4.39 -11.61 14.14
C HIS A 105 -5.30 -10.44 14.50
N PHE A 106 -4.77 -9.51 15.28
CA PHE A 106 -5.37 -8.19 15.50
C PHE A 106 -4.72 -7.22 14.52
N LEU A 107 -5.54 -6.41 13.85
CA LEU A 107 -5.11 -5.43 12.88
C LEU A 107 -5.69 -4.06 13.28
N ASP A 108 -4.84 -3.05 13.27
CA ASP A 108 -5.24 -1.65 13.34
C ASP A 108 -5.27 -1.10 11.92
N ILE A 109 -6.44 -0.66 11.48
CA ILE A 109 -6.66 -0.07 10.16
C ILE A 109 -6.91 1.43 10.34
N TYR A 110 -5.97 2.24 9.88
CA TYR A 110 -6.08 3.68 9.89
C TYR A 110 -6.59 4.14 8.53
N VAL A 111 -7.88 4.47 8.49
CA VAL A 111 -8.56 4.85 7.24
C VAL A 111 -8.45 6.35 7.05
N GLN A 112 -7.94 6.75 5.90
CA GLN A 112 -7.80 8.13 5.48
C GLN A 112 -8.54 8.32 4.15
N PRO A 113 -8.83 9.58 3.74
CA PRO A 113 -9.38 9.84 2.40
C PRO A 113 -8.50 9.25 1.29
N VAL A 114 -7.20 9.13 1.57
CA VAL A 114 -6.15 8.70 0.65
C VAL A 114 -6.00 7.18 0.49
N GLY A 115 -6.65 6.40 1.36
CA GLY A 115 -6.45 4.95 1.45
C GLY A 115 -6.40 4.48 2.90
N ALA A 116 -5.77 3.34 3.15
CA ALA A 116 -5.66 2.78 4.49
C ALA A 116 -4.23 2.37 4.81
N ILE A 117 -3.81 2.60 6.06
CA ILE A 117 -2.57 2.03 6.60
C ILE A 117 -2.98 0.90 7.54
N VAL A 118 -2.39 -0.28 7.37
CA VAL A 118 -2.69 -1.45 8.19
C VAL A 118 -1.49 -1.80 9.06
N TYR A 119 -1.71 -1.94 10.36
CA TYR A 119 -0.68 -2.29 11.31
C TYR A 119 -1.05 -3.58 12.06
N PHE A 120 -0.10 -4.50 12.15
CA PHE A 120 -0.22 -5.75 12.88
C PHE A 120 0.59 -5.63 14.19
N PRO A 121 0.01 -5.12 15.29
CA PRO A 121 0.73 -4.81 16.52
C PRO A 121 1.47 -6.01 17.12
N ALA A 122 0.91 -7.21 17.04
CA ALA A 122 1.49 -8.41 17.63
C ALA A 122 2.82 -8.84 16.96
N VAL A 123 3.02 -8.49 15.69
CA VAL A 123 4.18 -8.92 14.90
C VAL A 123 4.99 -7.73 14.35
N GLY A 124 4.55 -6.50 14.58
CA GLY A 124 5.27 -5.29 14.16
C GLY A 124 5.28 -5.03 12.66
N VAL A 125 4.32 -5.57 11.90
CA VAL A 125 4.25 -5.40 10.43
C VAL A 125 3.36 -4.20 10.09
N VAL A 126 3.84 -3.32 9.22
CA VAL A 126 3.09 -2.17 8.67
C VAL A 126 2.90 -2.37 7.17
N ALA A 127 1.65 -2.44 6.71
CA ALA A 127 1.29 -2.30 5.30
C ALA A 127 0.99 -0.82 5.03
N ALA A 128 1.83 -0.19 4.22
CA ALA A 128 1.90 1.26 4.09
C ALA A 128 1.17 1.82 2.85
N GLY A 129 0.61 0.95 2.00
CA GLY A 129 0.03 1.38 0.73
C GLY A 129 1.05 2.05 -0.19
N ASP A 130 0.64 3.13 -0.84
CA ASP A 130 1.47 3.83 -1.83
C ASP A 130 2.62 4.65 -1.23
N TYR A 131 2.81 4.63 0.10
CA TYR A 131 3.83 5.39 0.80
C TYR A 131 5.11 4.57 1.09
N GLY A 132 6.24 5.26 1.15
CA GLY A 132 7.55 4.70 1.47
C GLY A 132 8.05 3.70 0.44
N SER A 133 7.54 3.80 -0.79
CA SER A 133 8.04 3.04 -1.93
C SER A 133 9.42 3.55 -2.36
N ASP A 134 10.30 2.65 -2.78
CA ASP A 134 11.56 2.98 -3.45
C ASP A 134 11.43 2.94 -4.98
N ALA A 135 10.24 2.68 -5.51
CA ALA A 135 9.99 2.47 -6.92
C ALA A 135 8.95 3.41 -7.53
N LEU A 136 8.00 3.90 -6.74
CA LEU A 136 6.95 4.83 -7.18
C LEU A 136 6.84 6.02 -6.22
N PRO A 137 6.50 7.23 -6.70
CA PRO A 137 6.15 8.33 -5.81
C PRO A 137 4.75 8.09 -5.20
N PRO A 138 4.43 8.73 -4.06
CA PRO A 138 3.10 8.61 -3.46
C PRO A 138 2.04 9.21 -4.39
N ARG A 139 0.85 8.60 -4.38
CA ARG A 139 -0.32 9.04 -5.15
C ARG A 139 -1.12 10.07 -4.38
N LEU A 140 -1.55 11.12 -5.07
CA LEU A 140 -2.58 12.04 -4.62
C LEU A 140 -3.94 11.45 -4.96
N VAL A 141 -4.91 11.63 -4.07
CA VAL A 141 -6.31 11.32 -4.40
C VAL A 141 -7.01 12.46 -5.13
N PRO A 142 -8.07 12.16 -5.91
CA PRO A 142 -8.86 13.19 -6.57
C PRO A 142 -9.31 14.29 -5.60
N GLY A 143 -9.03 15.55 -5.95
CA GLY A 143 -9.35 16.71 -5.13
C GLY A 143 -8.38 17.00 -3.98
N SER A 144 -7.33 16.20 -3.79
CA SER A 144 -6.33 16.44 -2.76
C SER A 144 -5.37 17.59 -3.10
N ASP A 145 -4.98 18.36 -2.09
CA ASP A 145 -3.87 19.31 -2.15
C ASP A 145 -2.55 18.73 -1.59
N GLY A 146 -2.54 17.43 -1.24
CA GLY A 146 -1.41 16.73 -0.61
C GLY A 146 -1.41 16.78 0.93
N SER A 147 -2.37 17.43 1.59
CA SER A 147 -2.39 17.55 3.05
C SER A 147 -2.67 16.23 3.76
N ASP A 148 -3.64 15.45 3.29
CA ASP A 148 -4.02 14.16 3.87
C ASP A 148 -2.89 13.13 3.73
N GLU A 149 -2.21 13.11 2.57
CA GLU A 149 -1.06 12.26 2.30
C GLU A 149 0.11 12.60 3.25
N LEU A 150 0.34 13.89 3.54
CA LEU A 150 1.33 14.30 4.53
C LEU A 150 0.94 13.85 5.95
N GLU A 151 -0.34 13.77 6.29
CA GLU A 151 -0.79 13.21 7.57
C GLU A 151 -0.60 11.69 7.63
N ALA A 152 -0.83 10.98 6.52
CA ALA A 152 -0.48 9.57 6.35
C ALA A 152 1.00 9.30 6.65
N LEU A 153 1.90 10.09 6.05
CA LEU A 153 3.34 9.98 6.25
C LEU A 153 3.74 10.25 7.71
N ARG A 154 3.08 11.19 8.39
CA ARG A 154 3.29 11.44 9.83
C ARG A 154 2.83 10.26 10.68
N LEU A 155 1.71 9.63 10.34
CA LEU A 155 1.24 8.42 11.02
C LEU A 155 2.25 7.27 10.82
N LEU A 156 2.68 6.99 9.60
CA LEU A 156 3.67 5.96 9.30
C LEU A 156 4.96 6.19 10.08
N ALA A 157 5.49 7.41 10.09
CA ALA A 157 6.68 7.75 10.84
C ALA A 157 6.52 7.49 12.36
N ARG A 158 5.32 7.68 12.93
CA ARG A 158 5.04 7.32 14.33
C ARG A 158 5.03 5.80 14.54
N LEU A 159 4.38 5.04 13.66
CA LEU A 159 4.32 3.58 13.74
C LEU A 159 5.72 2.95 13.64
N ILE A 160 6.54 3.40 12.69
CA ILE A 160 7.92 2.90 12.48
C ILE A 160 8.83 3.23 13.67
N LYS A 161 8.64 4.39 14.29
CA LYS A 161 9.41 4.78 15.49
C LYS A 161 9.07 3.92 16.70
N GLY A 162 7.89 3.29 16.74
CA GLY A 162 7.49 2.39 17.81
C GLY A 162 8.46 1.22 18.03
N ASP A 163 8.58 0.79 19.28
CA ASP A 163 9.52 -0.28 19.66
C ASP A 163 9.12 -1.65 19.10
N ALA A 164 7.82 -1.88 18.93
CA ALA A 164 7.28 -3.13 18.39
C ALA A 164 7.44 -3.28 16.87
N PHE A 165 7.86 -2.24 16.13
CA PHE A 165 8.03 -2.30 14.69
C PHE A 165 9.10 -3.33 14.27
N GLN A 166 8.77 -4.14 13.27
CA GLN A 166 9.64 -5.19 12.71
C GLN A 166 9.79 -5.08 11.19
N LEU A 167 8.70 -4.81 10.45
CA LEU A 167 8.71 -4.86 8.99
C LEU A 167 7.79 -3.80 8.37
N PHE A 168 8.29 -3.12 7.35
CA PHE A 168 7.56 -2.19 6.51
C PHE A 168 7.32 -2.81 5.13
N VAL A 169 6.07 -2.82 4.71
CA VAL A 169 5.60 -3.39 3.44
C VAL A 169 4.88 -2.29 2.64
N PRO A 170 5.53 -1.66 1.65
CA PRO A 170 4.82 -0.79 0.72
C PRO A 170 3.98 -1.63 -0.24
N HIS A 171 2.95 -1.06 -0.85
CA HIS A 171 2.17 -1.75 -1.88
C HIS A 171 3.04 -2.09 -3.10
N VAL A 172 3.90 -1.16 -3.52
CA VAL A 172 4.90 -1.38 -4.57
C VAL A 172 6.29 -1.02 -4.05
N GLY A 173 7.28 -1.83 -4.36
CA GLY A 173 8.67 -1.61 -3.96
C GLY A 173 9.14 -2.57 -2.89
N THR A 174 10.40 -2.40 -2.47
CA THR A 174 11.07 -3.37 -1.60
C THR A 174 10.61 -3.26 -0.14
N ILE A 175 10.42 -4.41 0.50
CA ILE A 175 10.17 -4.47 1.95
C ILE A 175 11.45 -4.17 2.74
N SER A 176 11.30 -3.59 3.94
CA SER A 176 12.45 -3.31 4.80
C SER A 176 12.11 -3.40 6.28
N GLY A 177 13.04 -3.92 7.09
CA GLY A 177 13.01 -3.83 8.56
C GLY A 177 13.92 -2.71 9.10
N GLU A 178 14.69 -2.05 8.23
CA GLU A 178 15.67 -1.06 8.63
C GLU A 178 15.03 0.31 8.76
N LYS A 179 14.78 0.73 10.01
CA LYS A 179 14.18 2.05 10.32
C LYS A 179 14.83 3.22 9.56
N PRO A 180 16.18 3.34 9.46
CA PRO A 180 16.80 4.44 8.73
C PRO A 180 16.42 4.48 7.25
N VAL A 181 16.44 3.33 6.58
CA VAL A 181 16.09 3.20 5.15
C VAL A 181 14.64 3.61 4.93
N ILE A 182 13.72 3.15 5.79
CA ILE A 182 12.30 3.48 5.66
C ILE A 182 12.06 4.98 5.91
N MET A 183 12.71 5.54 6.93
CA MET A 183 12.58 6.97 7.25
C MET A 183 13.12 7.86 6.12
N GLU A 184 14.16 7.43 5.41
CA GLU A 184 14.66 8.11 4.21
C GLU A 184 13.62 8.10 3.09
N ARG A 185 12.98 6.95 2.83
CA ARG A 185 11.91 6.85 1.82
C ARG A 185 10.72 7.76 2.17
N LEU A 186 10.26 7.75 3.42
CA LEU A 186 9.20 8.66 3.86
C LEU A 186 9.61 10.13 3.76
N ALA A 187 10.88 10.46 3.98
CA ALA A 187 11.37 11.83 3.80
C ALA A 187 11.35 12.26 2.32
N ASN A 188 11.67 11.34 1.39
CA ASN A 188 11.56 11.58 -0.04
C ASN A 188 10.10 11.83 -0.45
N ASP A 189 9.15 11.04 0.06
CA ASP A 189 7.72 11.25 -0.16
C ASP A 189 7.25 12.62 0.35
N VAL A 190 7.67 12.99 1.56
CA VAL A 190 7.35 14.31 2.15
C VAL A 190 7.92 15.44 1.29
N ALA A 191 9.16 15.31 0.83
CA ALA A 191 9.81 16.31 -0.01
C ALA A 191 9.10 16.46 -1.37
N TYR A 192 8.74 15.34 -1.99
CA TYR A 192 8.00 15.31 -3.25
C TYR A 192 6.63 15.99 -3.13
N LEU A 193 5.82 15.59 -2.15
CA LEU A 193 4.49 16.15 -1.92
C LEU A 193 4.55 17.64 -1.56
N HIS A 194 5.50 18.05 -0.71
CA HIS A 194 5.71 19.47 -0.40
C HIS A 194 6.13 20.27 -1.64
N GLY A 195 7.00 19.71 -2.48
CA GLY A 195 7.43 20.31 -3.73
C GLY A 195 6.24 20.56 -4.65
N LEU A 196 5.46 19.52 -4.94
CA LEU A 196 4.26 19.60 -5.76
C LEU A 196 3.27 20.66 -5.24
N ARG A 197 2.88 20.54 -3.97
CA ARG A 197 1.89 21.41 -3.32
C ARG A 197 2.29 22.89 -3.32
N ARG A 198 3.60 23.18 -3.21
CA ARG A 198 4.10 24.55 -3.20
C ARG A 198 4.24 25.15 -4.59
N VAL A 199 4.69 24.33 -5.55
CA VAL A 199 5.10 24.81 -6.88
C VAL A 199 3.92 24.83 -7.85
N VAL A 200 3.20 23.71 -7.98
CA VAL A 200 2.19 23.53 -9.02
C VAL A 200 1.00 24.48 -8.86
N PRO A 201 0.32 24.56 -7.69
CA PRO A 201 -0.78 25.51 -7.51
C PRO A 201 -0.33 26.97 -7.66
N GLY A 202 0.92 27.27 -7.32
CA GLY A 202 1.51 28.61 -7.46
C GLY A 202 1.70 29.01 -8.92
N LEU A 203 2.14 28.10 -9.78
CA LEU A 203 2.27 28.32 -11.22
C LEU A 203 0.90 28.45 -11.90
N VAL A 204 -0.05 27.57 -11.55
CA VAL A 204 -1.43 27.63 -12.08
C VAL A 204 -2.10 28.96 -11.72
N LYS A 205 -1.98 29.42 -10.47
CA LYS A 205 -2.53 30.73 -10.04
C LYS A 205 -1.89 31.93 -10.74
N ARG A 206 -0.66 31.80 -11.25
CA ARG A 206 0.01 32.83 -12.06
C ARG A 206 -0.42 32.81 -13.52
N GLY A 207 -1.20 31.82 -13.95
CA GLY A 207 -1.61 31.67 -15.35
C GLY A 207 -0.49 31.19 -16.26
N GLU A 208 0.51 30.48 -15.71
CA GLU A 208 1.57 29.89 -16.52
C GLU A 208 0.99 28.84 -17.49
N PRO A 209 1.51 28.74 -18.72
CA PRO A 209 1.11 27.68 -19.64
C PRO A 209 1.37 26.30 -19.04
N LEU A 210 0.48 25.35 -19.29
CA LEU A 210 0.56 23.98 -18.75
C LEU A 210 1.91 23.32 -19.06
N GLU A 211 2.40 23.44 -20.29
CA GLU A 211 3.71 22.93 -20.72
C GLU A 211 4.87 23.46 -19.83
N THR A 212 4.74 24.71 -19.36
CA THR A 212 5.71 25.30 -18.43
C THR A 212 5.56 24.75 -17.03
N VAL A 213 4.33 24.49 -16.57
CA VAL A 213 4.06 23.85 -15.29
C VAL A 213 4.64 22.44 -15.26
N GLU A 214 4.36 21.64 -16.28
CA GLU A 214 4.86 20.26 -16.43
C GLU A 214 6.38 20.22 -16.44
N ARG A 215 7.04 21.02 -17.29
CA ARG A 215 8.51 21.09 -17.36
C ARG A 215 9.16 21.49 -16.03
N ILE A 216 8.56 22.40 -15.27
CA ILE A 216 9.08 22.76 -13.94
C ILE A 216 8.83 21.62 -12.96
N ALA A 217 7.67 20.98 -13.04
CA ALA A 217 7.28 19.90 -12.15
C ALA A 217 8.08 18.60 -12.37
N GLU A 218 8.57 18.33 -13.58
CA GLU A 218 9.49 17.21 -13.88
C GLU A 218 10.70 17.21 -12.93
N SER A 219 11.22 18.40 -12.58
CA SER A 219 12.35 18.54 -11.66
C SER A 219 12.03 18.19 -10.20
N LEU A 220 10.75 18.05 -9.86
CA LEU A 220 10.27 17.71 -8.52
C LEU A 220 10.24 16.20 -8.28
N LEU A 221 10.22 15.39 -9.35
CA LEU A 221 10.28 13.93 -9.24
C LEU A 221 11.69 13.51 -8.78
N PRO A 222 11.82 12.69 -7.72
CA PRO A 222 13.14 12.23 -7.28
C PRO A 222 13.92 11.53 -8.40
N ALA A 223 15.22 11.81 -8.50
CA ALA A 223 16.06 11.34 -9.60
C ALA A 223 16.16 9.80 -9.73
N HIS A 224 15.87 9.06 -8.66
CA HIS A 224 15.83 7.59 -8.68
C HIS A 224 14.50 7.03 -9.18
N LEU A 225 13.45 7.84 -9.28
CA LEU A 225 12.10 7.46 -9.71
C LEU A 225 11.88 7.87 -11.17
N GLN A 226 12.59 7.24 -12.10
CA GLN A 226 12.56 7.58 -13.53
C GLN A 226 11.97 6.45 -14.40
N SER A 227 11.33 5.47 -13.77
CA SER A 227 10.61 4.42 -14.51
C SER A 227 9.36 5.01 -15.17
N GLU A 228 8.92 4.40 -16.27
CA GLU A 228 7.68 4.79 -16.97
C GLU A 228 6.49 4.81 -16.00
N ARG A 229 6.36 3.77 -15.17
CA ARG A 229 5.30 3.69 -14.15
C ARG A 229 5.39 4.80 -13.09
N ALA A 230 6.59 5.24 -12.70
CA ALA A 230 6.76 6.36 -11.78
C ALA A 230 6.36 7.70 -12.44
N LEU A 231 6.70 7.88 -13.72
CA LEU A 231 6.29 9.05 -14.50
C LEU A 231 4.76 9.10 -14.67
N GLU A 232 4.10 7.97 -14.93
CA GLU A 232 2.63 7.91 -14.99
C GLU A 232 1.98 8.36 -13.67
N VAL A 233 2.55 7.94 -12.52
CA VAL A 233 2.06 8.40 -11.21
C VAL A 233 2.30 9.89 -11.03
N HIS A 234 3.46 10.38 -11.46
CA HIS A 234 3.80 11.79 -11.39
C HIS A 234 2.82 12.64 -12.23
N GLU A 235 2.58 12.28 -13.48
CA GLU A 235 1.62 12.94 -14.36
C GLU A 235 0.21 12.94 -13.78
N ALA A 236 -0.24 11.82 -13.22
CA ALA A 236 -1.55 11.73 -12.57
C ALA A 236 -1.66 12.71 -11.39
N ASN A 237 -0.60 12.83 -10.58
CA ASN A 237 -0.55 13.80 -9.50
C ASN A 237 -0.59 15.26 -10.01
N LEU A 238 0.07 15.54 -11.14
CA LEU A 238 0.02 16.86 -11.76
C LEU A 238 -1.38 17.20 -12.26
N ARG A 239 -2.06 16.26 -12.91
CA ARG A 239 -3.46 16.43 -13.39
C ARG A 239 -4.40 16.81 -12.24
N ILE A 240 -4.27 16.14 -11.09
CA ILE A 240 -5.03 16.47 -9.88
C ILE A 240 -4.78 17.92 -9.43
N LEU A 241 -3.52 18.35 -9.37
CA LEU A 241 -3.15 19.68 -8.88
C LEU A 241 -3.39 20.81 -9.89
N THR A 242 -3.45 20.50 -11.18
CA THR A 242 -3.79 21.47 -12.25
C THR A 242 -5.29 21.54 -12.52
N GLY A 243 -6.07 20.59 -11.98
CA GLY A 243 -7.52 20.51 -12.18
C GLY A 243 -7.90 19.99 -13.57
N GLN A 244 -7.03 19.19 -14.19
CA GLN A 244 -7.32 18.46 -15.41
C GLN A 244 -7.84 17.08 -15.05
N GLU A 245 -9.11 16.80 -15.37
CA GLU A 245 -9.69 15.44 -15.34
C GLU A 245 -9.39 14.70 -16.65
#